data_AF-A0A3D5RRI7-F1
#
_entry.id   AF-A0A3D5RRI7-F1
#
_cell.length_a   1.000
_cell.length_b   1.000
_cell.length_c   1.000
_cell.angle_alpha   90.00
_cell.angle_beta   90.00
_cell.angle_gamma   90.00
#
_symmetry.space_group_name_H-M   'P 1'
#
loop_
_entity.id
_entity.type
_entity.pdbx_description
1 polymer ?
#
loop_
_entity_poly.entity_id
_entity_poly.type
_entity_poly.pdbx_seq_one_letter_code
_entity_poly.pdbx_strand_id
1 'polypeptide(L)'
;VKVEILGFTTSQWKGGQSRRLWTEEGKPTNPGRLNDLRHIIYKSADVPWRRARKNLGLMLREGILKENIDGEALAWAHNRLATRGEQRRILMIISDGAPVDDSTLSVNPGNYLEQHLREVISYIENQSNIQLLAVGIGHDVTRYYRRAVTLMDSEELGGAVMSQLTDLFEEGRFTGRYNATPLVV
;
A
#
# COMPACT_ATOMS: atom_id res chain seq x y z
N VAL A 1 -6.38 -1.08 20.34
CA VAL A 1 -6.00 -0.88 18.92
C VAL A 1 -5.79 -2.23 18.27
N LYS A 2 -6.44 -2.51 17.13
CA LYS A 2 -6.24 -3.72 16.32
C LYS A 2 -5.29 -3.36 15.19
N VAL A 3 -4.34 -4.25 14.89
CA VAL A 3 -3.28 -3.99 13.90
C VAL A 3 -3.12 -5.20 13.00
N GLU A 4 -3.23 -5.02 11.69
CA GLU A 4 -2.90 -6.02 10.70
C GLU A 4 -1.58 -5.62 10.00
N ILE A 5 -0.71 -6.59 9.72
CA ILE A 5 0.55 -6.39 9.01
C ILE A 5 0.51 -7.25 7.76
N LEU A 6 0.55 -6.57 6.62
CA LEU A 6 0.44 -7.14 5.30
C LEU A 6 1.77 -7.01 4.56
N GLY A 7 2.03 -7.98 3.70
CA GLY A 7 3.10 -7.95 2.71
C GLY A 7 2.51 -8.14 1.33
N PHE A 8 3.16 -7.55 0.35
CA PHE A 8 2.77 -7.64 -1.04
C PHE A 8 4.02 -7.84 -1.89
N THR A 9 3.89 -8.65 -2.94
CA THR A 9 4.87 -8.80 -4.01
C THR A 9 4.22 -9.54 -5.18
N THR A 10 4.97 -9.87 -6.22
CA THR A 10 4.52 -10.79 -7.27
C THR A 10 4.85 -12.24 -6.91
N SER A 11 4.06 -13.19 -7.42
CA SER A 11 4.33 -14.61 -7.17
C SER A 11 5.58 -15.09 -7.89
N GLN A 12 5.90 -14.50 -9.05
CA GLN A 12 7.04 -14.82 -9.89
C GLN A 12 7.61 -13.55 -10.50
N TRP A 13 8.88 -13.60 -10.90
CA TRP A 13 9.47 -12.58 -11.76
C TRP A 13 8.92 -12.73 -13.18
N LYS A 14 8.85 -11.61 -13.92
CA LYS A 14 8.55 -11.61 -15.37
C LYS A 14 7.20 -12.22 -15.72
N GLY A 15 6.21 -12.01 -14.85
CA GLY A 15 4.81 -12.16 -15.23
C GLY A 15 4.12 -13.49 -14.95
N GLY A 16 4.86 -14.51 -14.49
CA GLY A 16 4.28 -15.77 -14.01
C GLY A 16 3.33 -16.49 -14.99
N GLN A 17 2.18 -16.92 -14.51
CA GLN A 17 1.11 -17.54 -15.30
C GLN A 17 0.38 -16.51 -16.15
N SER A 18 0.11 -15.31 -15.61
CA SER A 18 -0.57 -14.23 -16.34
C SER A 18 0.11 -13.93 -17.68
N ARG A 19 1.44 -13.80 -17.71
CA ARG A 19 2.20 -13.59 -18.94
C ARG A 19 2.21 -14.79 -19.89
N ARG A 20 2.23 -16.00 -19.33
CA ARG A 20 2.23 -17.25 -20.12
C ARG A 20 0.90 -17.42 -20.84
N LEU A 21 -0.22 -17.30 -20.13
CA LEU A 21 -1.57 -17.37 -20.69
C LEU A 21 -1.76 -16.35 -21.81
N TRP A 22 -1.37 -15.09 -21.57
CA TRP A 22 -1.42 -14.06 -22.61
C TRP A 22 -0.62 -14.43 -23.87
N THR A 23 0.55 -15.07 -23.70
CA THR A 23 1.37 -15.52 -24.83
C THR A 23 0.73 -16.69 -25.57
N GLU A 24 0.18 -17.66 -24.83
CA GLU A 24 -0.51 -18.84 -25.37
C GLU A 24 -1.79 -18.46 -26.13
N GLU A 25 -2.48 -17.42 -25.70
CA GLU A 25 -3.68 -16.86 -26.35
C GLU A 25 -3.37 -16.00 -27.59
N GLY A 26 -2.10 -15.95 -28.04
CA GLY A 26 -1.72 -15.21 -29.24
C GLY A 26 -1.52 -13.71 -29.03
N LYS A 27 -1.26 -13.30 -27.77
CA LYS A 27 -0.93 -11.92 -27.40
C LYS A 27 -2.02 -10.91 -27.77
N PRO A 28 -3.25 -11.06 -27.25
CA PRO A 28 -4.32 -10.09 -27.48
C PRO A 28 -3.88 -8.67 -27.08
N THR A 29 -4.40 -7.67 -27.80
CA THR A 29 -4.08 -6.26 -27.56
C THR A 29 -4.71 -5.77 -26.25
N ASN A 30 -4.10 -4.74 -25.64
CA ASN A 30 -4.52 -4.17 -24.36
C ASN A 30 -4.67 -5.21 -23.23
N PRO A 31 -3.61 -5.99 -22.93
CA PRO A 31 -3.71 -7.09 -21.97
C PRO A 31 -3.86 -6.65 -20.51
N GLY A 32 -3.64 -5.37 -20.23
CA GLY A 32 -3.55 -4.86 -18.87
C GLY A 32 -2.37 -5.49 -18.12
N ARG A 33 -2.58 -5.76 -16.83
CA ARG A 33 -1.55 -6.29 -15.93
C ARG A 33 -1.19 -7.74 -16.25
N LEU A 34 0.10 -8.04 -16.35
CA LEU A 34 0.61 -9.34 -16.79
C LEU A 34 1.55 -10.01 -15.78
N ASN A 35 1.30 -9.86 -14.48
CA ASN A 35 2.01 -10.64 -13.46
C ASN A 35 1.06 -11.27 -12.46
N ASP A 36 1.47 -12.32 -11.78
CA ASP A 36 0.70 -12.92 -10.71
C ASP A 36 0.99 -12.19 -9.40
N LEU A 37 -0.04 -11.89 -8.62
CA LEU A 37 0.14 -11.25 -7.31
C LEU A 37 0.47 -12.29 -6.24
N ARG A 38 1.12 -11.83 -5.16
CA ARG A 38 1.32 -12.58 -3.92
C ARG A 38 1.03 -11.68 -2.74
N HIS A 39 -0.01 -12.07 -2.02
CA HIS A 39 -0.45 -11.41 -0.80
C HIS A 39 0.00 -12.20 0.42
N ILE A 40 0.63 -11.54 1.38
CA ILE A 40 1.14 -12.14 2.60
C ILE A 40 0.48 -11.48 3.80
N ILE A 41 -0.10 -12.27 4.70
CA ILE A 41 -0.62 -11.76 5.97
C ILE A 41 0.37 -12.18 7.05
N TYR A 42 1.29 -11.28 7.41
CA TYR A 42 2.26 -11.54 8.47
C TYR A 42 1.55 -11.61 9.83
N LYS A 43 0.56 -10.73 10.04
CA LYS A 43 -0.23 -10.68 11.27
C LYS A 43 -1.64 -10.21 10.96
N SER A 44 -2.67 -11.01 11.21
CA SER A 44 -4.06 -10.53 11.15
C SER A 44 -4.41 -9.59 12.32
N ALA A 45 -5.43 -8.75 12.12
CA ALA A 45 -5.90 -7.75 13.09
C ALA A 45 -6.14 -8.32 14.50
N ASP A 46 -6.76 -9.50 14.57
CA ASP A 46 -7.17 -10.14 15.83
C ASP A 46 -6.12 -11.06 16.45
N VAL A 47 -4.99 -11.31 15.76
CA VAL A 47 -3.92 -12.17 16.26
C VAL A 47 -3.06 -11.40 17.27
N PRO A 48 -2.83 -11.92 18.49
CA PRO A 48 -1.90 -11.31 19.44
C PRO A 48 -0.45 -11.32 18.92
N TRP A 49 0.30 -10.26 19.21
CA TRP A 49 1.71 -10.10 18.78
C TRP A 49 2.61 -11.29 19.09
N ARG A 50 2.43 -11.92 20.27
CA ARG A 50 3.20 -13.10 20.68
C ARG A 50 3.13 -14.25 19.66
N ARG A 51 1.99 -14.41 18.98
CA ARG A 51 1.80 -15.46 17.95
C ARG A 51 2.34 -15.06 16.58
N ALA A 52 2.41 -13.77 16.29
CA ALA A 52 2.84 -13.25 14.99
C ALA A 52 4.36 -13.03 14.86
N ARG A 53 5.12 -13.00 15.96
CA ARG A 53 6.58 -12.74 15.92
C ARG A 53 7.34 -13.64 14.94
N LYS A 54 7.01 -14.93 14.89
CA LYS A 54 7.66 -15.87 13.95
C LYS A 54 7.37 -15.50 12.49
N ASN A 55 6.16 -15.03 12.19
CA ASN A 55 5.76 -14.64 10.85
C ASN A 55 6.44 -13.36 10.40
N LEU A 56 6.67 -12.40 11.31
CA LEU A 56 7.37 -11.16 10.98
C LEU A 56 8.81 -11.41 10.55
N GLY A 57 9.46 -12.45 11.09
CA GLY A 57 10.77 -12.88 10.61
C GLY A 57 10.78 -13.29 9.14
N LEU A 58 9.63 -13.65 8.54
CA LEU A 58 9.56 -13.91 7.10
C LEU A 58 9.82 -12.65 6.28
N MET A 59 9.56 -11.45 6.80
CA MET A 59 9.89 -10.20 6.08
C MET A 59 11.38 -10.07 5.78
N LEU A 60 12.23 -10.70 6.59
CA LEU A 60 13.69 -10.69 6.45
C LEU A 60 14.21 -11.84 5.58
N ARG A 61 13.33 -12.72 5.09
CA ARG A 61 13.76 -13.88 4.29
C ARG A 61 14.04 -13.44 2.86
N GLU A 62 15.27 -13.67 2.43
CA GLU A 62 15.69 -13.44 1.04
C GLU A 62 14.83 -14.22 0.03
N GLY A 63 14.63 -13.63 -1.15
CA GLY A 63 13.91 -14.24 -2.27
C GLY A 63 12.38 -14.24 -2.16
N ILE A 64 11.82 -13.70 -1.07
CA ILE A 64 10.37 -13.46 -0.99
C ILE A 64 9.97 -12.32 -1.94
N LEU A 65 10.64 -11.17 -1.82
CA LEU A 65 10.36 -9.97 -2.59
C LEU A 65 10.82 -10.11 -4.05
N LYS A 66 10.00 -9.60 -4.96
CA LYS A 66 10.18 -9.64 -6.41
C LYS A 66 9.82 -8.28 -7.01
N GLU A 67 8.83 -8.23 -7.90
CA GLU A 67 8.33 -7.00 -8.52
C GLU A 67 7.23 -6.37 -7.65
N ASN A 68 6.93 -5.10 -7.94
CA ASN A 68 5.98 -4.31 -7.15
C ASN A 68 4.90 -3.68 -8.03
N ILE A 69 3.66 -3.83 -7.59
CA ILE A 69 2.43 -3.36 -8.26
C ILE A 69 1.58 -2.69 -7.18
N ASP A 70 2.09 -1.57 -6.65
CA ASP A 70 1.56 -0.90 -5.46
C ASP A 70 0.06 -0.60 -5.52
N GLY A 71 -0.48 -0.25 -6.69
CA GLY A 71 -1.91 0.02 -6.84
C GLY A 71 -2.77 -1.19 -6.45
N GLU A 72 -2.37 -2.40 -6.85
CA GLU A 72 -3.05 -3.65 -6.48
C GLU A 72 -2.87 -3.97 -4.99
N ALA A 73 -1.67 -3.73 -4.46
CA ALA A 73 -1.35 -3.91 -3.05
C ALA A 73 -2.26 -3.04 -2.17
N LEU A 74 -2.40 -1.77 -2.56
CA LEU A 74 -3.17 -0.77 -1.86
C LEU A 74 -4.68 -1.07 -1.94
N ALA A 75 -5.18 -1.45 -3.11
CA ALA A 75 -6.56 -1.87 -3.30
C ALA A 75 -6.90 -3.10 -2.46
N TRP A 76 -6.01 -4.10 -2.43
CA TRP A 76 -6.17 -5.29 -1.62
C TRP A 76 -6.22 -4.97 -0.12
N ALA A 77 -5.25 -4.19 0.39
CA ALA A 77 -5.20 -3.79 1.79
C ALA A 77 -6.41 -2.94 2.19
N HIS A 78 -6.83 -2.00 1.33
CA HIS A 78 -8.03 -1.20 1.52
C HIS A 78 -9.27 -2.09 1.66
N ASN A 79 -9.50 -3.03 0.75
CA ASN A 79 -10.69 -3.87 0.77
C ASN A 79 -10.77 -4.72 2.04
N ARG A 80 -9.63 -5.22 2.53
CA ARG A 80 -9.57 -5.92 3.82
C ARG A 80 -9.98 -5.01 4.97
N LEU A 81 -9.40 -3.82 5.02
CA LEU A 81 -9.69 -2.84 6.08
C LEU A 81 -11.12 -2.30 6.00
N ALA A 82 -11.71 -2.17 4.82
CA ALA A 82 -13.07 -1.65 4.64
C ALA A 82 -14.15 -2.56 5.27
N THR A 83 -13.88 -3.88 5.33
CA THR A 83 -14.78 -4.86 5.96
C THR A 83 -14.71 -4.86 7.50
N ARG A 84 -13.77 -4.12 8.09
CA ARG A 84 -13.56 -4.04 9.54
C ARG A 84 -14.54 -3.09 10.21
N GLY A 85 -15.04 -3.46 11.39
CA GLY A 85 -16.04 -2.69 12.14
C GLY A 85 -15.48 -1.59 13.05
N GLU A 86 -14.15 -1.42 13.10
CA GLU A 86 -13.51 -0.36 13.85
C GLU A 86 -13.93 1.03 13.32
N GLN A 87 -14.31 1.93 14.23
CA GLN A 87 -14.76 3.29 13.87
C GLN A 87 -13.70 4.09 13.12
N ARG A 88 -12.44 3.97 13.56
CA ARG A 88 -11.30 4.65 12.95
C ARG A 88 -10.38 3.64 12.29
N ARG A 89 -10.16 3.83 10.99
CA ARG A 89 -9.39 2.91 10.14
C ARG A 89 -8.30 3.69 9.43
N ILE A 90 -7.06 3.26 9.65
CA ILE A 90 -5.87 3.88 9.09
C ILE A 90 -5.16 2.82 8.26
N LEU A 91 -4.90 3.14 7.00
CA LEU A 91 -4.08 2.37 6.09
C LEU A 91 -2.73 3.08 5.95
N MET A 92 -1.67 2.43 6.41
CA MET A 92 -0.30 2.95 6.34
C MET A 92 0.50 2.10 5.36
N ILE A 93 1.15 2.77 4.42
CA ILE A 93 2.03 2.17 3.42
C ILE A 93 3.47 2.46 3.81
N ILE A 94 4.32 1.45 3.72
CA ILE A 94 5.77 1.59 3.85
C ILE A 94 6.35 1.03 2.54
N SER A 95 6.94 1.89 1.72
CA SER A 95 7.46 1.53 0.40
C SER A 95 8.86 2.07 0.21
N ASP A 96 9.71 1.30 -0.45
CA ASP A 96 11.09 1.65 -0.82
C ASP A 96 11.20 2.07 -2.30
N GLY A 97 10.10 2.16 -3.04
CA GLY A 97 10.16 2.47 -4.47
C GLY A 97 8.85 2.79 -5.16
N ALA A 98 8.95 2.98 -6.47
CA ALA A 98 7.83 3.15 -7.39
C ALA A 98 7.31 1.78 -7.88
N PRO A 99 6.06 1.70 -8.40
CA PRO A 99 5.55 0.46 -8.95
C PRO A 99 6.30 0.10 -10.23
N VAL A 100 6.92 -1.08 -10.25
CA VAL A 100 7.70 -1.59 -11.38
C VAL A 100 7.43 -3.09 -11.55
N ASP A 101 6.94 -3.42 -12.74
CA ASP A 101 6.73 -4.79 -13.22
C ASP A 101 7.07 -4.86 -14.72
N ASP A 102 8.16 -5.54 -15.06
CA ASP A 102 8.71 -5.59 -16.42
C ASP A 102 7.72 -6.22 -17.41
N SER A 103 7.02 -7.27 -16.96
CA SER A 103 6.06 -8.00 -17.79
C SER A 103 4.92 -7.09 -18.25
N THR A 104 4.33 -6.35 -17.31
CA THR A 104 3.25 -5.40 -17.57
C THR A 104 3.75 -4.21 -18.39
N LEU A 105 4.86 -3.60 -18.01
CA LEU A 105 5.37 -2.38 -18.67
C LEU A 105 5.92 -2.65 -20.07
N SER A 106 6.32 -3.89 -20.40
CA SER A 106 6.82 -4.24 -21.73
C SER A 106 5.77 -4.15 -22.85
N VAL A 107 4.47 -4.15 -22.51
CA VAL A 107 3.35 -4.23 -23.48
C VAL A 107 2.21 -3.26 -23.18
N ASN A 108 2.40 -2.37 -22.21
CA ASN A 108 1.47 -1.29 -21.87
C ASN A 108 2.22 0.05 -21.92
N PRO A 109 1.51 1.20 -21.90
CA PRO A 109 2.14 2.50 -21.71
C PRO A 109 3.05 2.53 -20.48
N GLY A 110 4.17 3.24 -20.55
CA GLY A 110 5.18 3.26 -19.48
C GLY A 110 4.67 3.80 -18.14
N ASN A 111 3.55 4.54 -18.14
CA ASN A 111 2.89 5.06 -16.95
C ASN A 111 1.71 4.18 -16.47
N TYR A 112 1.47 3.01 -17.06
CA TYR A 112 0.29 2.17 -16.76
C TYR A 112 0.14 1.85 -15.26
N LEU A 113 1.23 1.42 -14.61
CA LEU A 113 1.22 1.09 -13.18
C LEU A 113 1.12 2.33 -12.30
N GLU A 114 1.76 3.44 -12.70
CA GLU A 114 1.67 4.70 -11.97
C GLU A 114 0.25 5.27 -12.02
N GLN A 115 -0.38 5.24 -13.20
CA GLN A 115 -1.76 5.68 -13.37
C GLN A 115 -2.69 4.87 -12.47
N HIS A 116 -2.57 3.54 -12.46
CA HIS A 116 -3.36 2.68 -11.58
C HIS A 116 -3.13 3.02 -10.10
N LEU A 117 -1.89 3.23 -9.68
CA LEU A 117 -1.58 3.65 -8.30
C LEU A 117 -2.28 4.97 -7.94
N ARG A 118 -2.22 5.98 -8.81
CA ARG A 118 -2.88 7.28 -8.59
C ARG A 118 -4.39 7.16 -8.50
N GLU A 119 -5.00 6.32 -9.34
CA GLU A 119 -6.44 6.06 -9.32
C GLU A 119 -6.88 5.44 -7.98
N VAL A 120 -6.15 4.42 -7.50
CA VAL A 120 -6.44 3.77 -6.22
C VAL A 120 -6.24 4.73 -5.04
N ILE A 121 -5.16 5.51 -5.03
CA ILE A 121 -4.93 6.53 -3.99
C ILE A 121 -6.07 7.55 -3.99
N SER A 122 -6.43 8.08 -5.16
CA SER A 122 -7.51 9.07 -5.29
C SER A 122 -8.84 8.52 -4.79
N TYR A 123 -9.16 7.27 -5.10
CA TYR A 123 -10.35 6.60 -4.58
C TYR A 123 -10.33 6.53 -3.05
N ILE A 124 -9.22 6.08 -2.45
CA ILE A 124 -9.12 5.96 -0.99
C ILE A 124 -9.20 7.33 -0.32
N GLU A 125 -8.48 8.33 -0.83
CA GLU A 125 -8.45 9.65 -0.19
C GLU A 125 -9.75 10.43 -0.32
N ASN A 126 -10.49 10.26 -1.42
CA ASN A 126 -11.63 11.12 -1.75
C ASN A 126 -12.99 10.41 -1.66
N GLN A 127 -13.02 9.08 -1.69
CA GLN A 127 -14.27 8.30 -1.73
C GLN A 127 -14.38 7.28 -0.58
N SER A 128 -13.29 6.98 0.13
CA SER A 128 -13.29 6.09 1.30
C SER A 128 -13.26 6.88 2.61
N ASN A 129 -13.75 6.27 3.68
CA ASN A 129 -13.59 6.78 5.04
C ASN A 129 -12.36 6.19 5.76
N ILE A 130 -11.46 5.54 5.02
CA ILE A 130 -10.18 5.05 5.50
C ILE A 130 -9.13 6.16 5.34
N GLN A 131 -8.42 6.45 6.42
CA GLN A 131 -7.32 7.41 6.38
C GLN A 131 -6.08 6.76 5.77
N LEU A 132 -5.48 7.39 4.77
CA LEU A 132 -4.30 6.90 4.07
C LEU A 132 -3.06 7.69 4.49
N LEU A 133 -1.97 6.97 4.76
CA LEU A 133 -0.65 7.51 5.10
C LEU A 133 0.42 6.70 4.36
N ALA A 134 1.49 7.36 3.89
CA ALA A 134 2.65 6.67 3.32
C ALA A 134 3.97 7.06 3.99
N VAL A 135 4.88 6.09 4.09
CA VAL A 135 6.27 6.26 4.48
C VAL A 135 7.13 5.73 3.33
N GLY A 136 7.87 6.61 2.68
CA GLY A 136 8.86 6.27 1.67
C GLY A 136 10.23 6.08 2.32
N ILE A 137 10.96 5.02 2.00
CA ILE A 137 12.35 4.82 2.45
C ILE A 137 13.25 4.92 1.23
N GLY A 138 14.15 5.92 1.20
CA GLY A 138 15.03 6.17 0.07
C GLY A 138 14.31 6.63 -1.21
N HIS A 139 12.99 6.84 -1.15
CA HIS A 139 12.16 7.17 -2.32
C HIS A 139 11.08 8.20 -1.96
N ASP A 140 10.90 9.20 -2.83
CA ASP A 140 9.92 10.25 -2.61
C ASP A 140 8.49 9.80 -2.96
N VAL A 141 7.71 9.52 -1.92
CA VAL A 141 6.30 9.12 -2.00
C VAL A 141 5.34 10.30 -1.92
N THR A 142 5.82 11.51 -1.61
CA THR A 142 4.97 12.72 -1.46
C THR A 142 4.30 13.14 -2.77
N ARG A 143 4.87 12.72 -3.91
CA ARG A 143 4.29 12.91 -5.26
C ARG A 143 2.99 12.13 -5.51
N TYR A 144 2.66 11.19 -4.63
CA TYR A 144 1.49 10.31 -4.77
C TYR A 144 0.49 10.51 -3.64
N TYR A 145 0.95 10.60 -2.39
CA TYR A 145 0.10 10.57 -1.20
C TYR A 145 0.03 11.95 -0.56
N ARG A 146 -1.17 12.40 -0.18
CA ARG A 146 -1.37 13.69 0.50
C ARG A 146 -0.73 13.73 1.88
N ARG A 147 -0.73 12.59 2.58
CA ARG A 147 -0.09 12.41 3.89
C ARG A 147 1.07 11.44 3.70
N ALA A 148 2.28 11.97 3.62
CA ALA A 148 3.46 11.15 3.40
C ALA A 148 4.69 11.71 4.09
N VAL A 149 5.61 10.82 4.45
CA VAL A 149 6.96 11.16 4.92
C VAL A 149 7.96 10.35 4.12
N THR A 150 9.06 10.99 3.73
CA THR A 150 10.18 10.33 3.04
C THR A 150 11.37 10.29 4.00
N LEU A 151 11.87 9.10 4.25
CA LEU A 151 13.03 8.82 5.10
C LEU A 151 14.23 8.53 4.23
N MET A 152 15.41 8.92 4.69
CA MET A 152 16.66 8.57 3.99
C MET A 152 17.08 7.13 4.29
N ASP A 153 16.83 6.66 5.51
CA ASP A 153 17.16 5.31 5.96
C ASP A 153 16.01 4.69 6.77
N SER A 154 15.93 3.37 6.71
CA SER A 154 15.03 2.50 7.46
C SER A 154 15.18 2.58 8.98
N GLU A 155 16.34 2.99 9.50
CA GLU A 155 16.55 3.17 10.95
C GLU A 155 15.60 4.23 11.55
N GLU A 156 15.20 5.22 10.76
CA GLU A 156 14.30 6.31 11.16
C GLU A 156 12.81 5.89 11.16
N LEU A 157 12.48 4.72 10.59
CA LEU A 157 11.11 4.25 10.37
C LEU A 157 10.28 4.23 11.66
N GLY A 158 10.87 3.75 12.75
CA GLY A 158 10.18 3.65 14.03
C GLY A 158 9.71 5.01 14.55
N GLY A 159 10.58 6.02 14.50
CA GLY A 159 10.26 7.39 14.92
C GLY A 159 9.23 8.04 14.01
N ALA A 160 9.40 7.90 12.69
CA ALA A 160 8.49 8.47 11.70
C ALA A 160 7.07 7.90 11.81
N VAL A 161 6.93 6.58 11.96
CA VAL A 161 5.63 5.91 12.15
C VAL A 161 4.94 6.43 13.43
N MET A 162 5.68 6.60 14.52
CA MET A 162 5.12 7.11 15.78
C MET A 162 4.68 8.57 15.66
N SER A 163 5.46 9.42 14.99
CA SER A 163 5.09 10.83 14.74
C SER A 163 3.81 10.91 13.91
N GLN A 164 3.77 10.25 12.76
CA GLN A 164 2.62 10.29 11.85
C GLN A 164 1.33 9.77 12.49
N LEU A 165 1.44 8.71 13.31
CA LEU A 165 0.30 8.21 14.07
C LEU A 165 -0.16 9.23 15.12
N THR A 166 0.76 9.91 15.79
CA THR A 166 0.45 10.94 16.78
C THR A 166 -0.29 12.11 16.14
N ASP A 167 0.23 12.64 15.03
CA ASP A 167 -0.39 13.73 14.25
C ASP A 167 -1.81 13.36 13.80
N LEU A 168 -1.97 12.14 13.28
CA LEU A 168 -3.27 11.59 12.95
C LEU A 168 -4.21 11.57 14.17
N PHE A 169 -3.74 11.10 15.33
CA PHE A 169 -4.58 11.06 16.53
C PHE A 169 -5.00 12.43 17.03
N GLU A 170 -4.17 13.45 16.85
CA GLU A 170 -4.47 14.84 17.23
C GLU A 170 -5.50 15.48 16.29
N GLU A 171 -5.35 15.37 14.97
CA GLU A 171 -6.34 15.90 14.00
C GLU A 171 -7.74 15.30 14.19
N GLY A 172 -7.82 14.01 14.53
CA GLY A 172 -9.08 13.33 14.82
C GLY A 172 -9.79 13.87 16.07
N ARG A 173 -9.07 14.53 16.99
CA ARG A 173 -9.67 15.18 18.17
C ARG A 173 -10.31 16.52 17.82
N PHE A 174 -9.78 17.25 16.84
CA PHE A 174 -10.31 18.54 16.40
C PHE A 174 -11.53 18.43 15.49
N THR A 175 -11.73 17.29 14.82
CA THR A 175 -12.91 17.03 13.96
C THR A 175 -14.12 16.48 14.72
N GLY A 176 -13.96 16.07 15.98
CA GLY A 176 -15.01 15.43 16.80
C GLY A 176 -15.88 16.37 17.65
N ARG A 177 -15.57 17.67 17.70
CA ARG A 177 -16.38 18.72 18.32
C ARG A 177 -16.06 19.98 17.56
N TYR A 178 -17.02 20.61 16.90
CA TYR A 178 -17.22 22.07 16.80
C TYR A 178 -18.28 22.36 15.73
N ASN A 179 -19.50 22.62 16.21
CA ASN A 179 -20.26 23.76 15.69
C ASN A 179 -19.40 25.00 15.97
N ALA A 180 -18.61 25.43 15.01
CA ALA A 180 -18.02 26.75 15.01
C ALA A 180 -17.62 27.12 13.58
N THR A 181 -18.38 28.01 12.97
CA THR A 181 -17.86 28.88 11.92
C THR A 181 -16.75 29.72 12.55
N PRO A 182 -15.58 29.81 11.89
CA PRO A 182 -15.12 31.14 11.56
C PRO A 182 -14.66 31.28 10.11
N LEU A 183 -15.16 32.39 9.55
CA LEU A 183 -14.67 33.27 8.50
C LEU A 183 -13.16 33.18 8.13
N VAL A 184 -12.89 33.12 6.82
CA VAL A 184 -11.94 33.94 5.98
C VAL A 184 -10.51 34.11 6.52
N VAL A 185 -9.42 33.75 5.81
CA VAL A 185 -9.07 33.76 4.36
C VAL A 185 -8.56 32.39 3.92
#